data_AF-A0A941WNL8-F1
#
_entry.id   AF-A0A941WNL8-F1
#
_cell.length_a   1.000
_cell.length_b   1.000
_cell.length_c   1.000
_cell.angle_alpha   90.00
_cell.angle_beta   90.00
_cell.angle_gamma   90.00
#
_symmetry.space_group_name_H-M   'P 1'
#
loop_
_entity.id
_entity.type
_entity.pdbx_description
1 polymer ?
#
loop_
_entity_poly.entity_id
_entity_poly.type
_entity_poly.pdbx_seq_one_letter_code
_entity_poly.pdbx_strand_id
1 'polypeptide(L)'
;MKKILLYTFCFIVTINAWGQSPVAEPAIPDTVGTFTILFRFSKADVDSSFMDNAKKLKALHDVMSDREFVSRLDSVIITAAASPEGAPEYNRQLALRRAIAMKNHITGNY
;
A
#
# COMPACT_ATOMS: atom_id res chain seq x y z
N MET A 1 -34.84 8.67 -35.85
CA MET A 1 -34.86 9.09 -34.44
C MET A 1 -33.63 8.51 -33.75
N LYS A 2 -32.65 9.36 -33.41
CA LYS A 2 -31.46 9.03 -32.58
C LYS A 2 -31.94 8.96 -31.11
N LYS A 3 -31.39 8.12 -30.23
CA LYS A 3 -30.05 8.25 -29.64
C LYS A 3 -29.62 6.92 -28.99
N ILE A 4 -28.46 6.40 -29.41
CA ILE A 4 -27.59 5.54 -28.60
C ILE A 4 -26.75 6.47 -27.74
N LEU A 5 -26.69 6.21 -26.43
CA LEU A 5 -25.89 6.98 -25.49
C LEU A 5 -24.84 6.06 -24.87
N LEU A 6 -23.65 6.10 -25.46
CA LEU A 6 -22.42 5.52 -24.93
C LEU A 6 -21.79 6.60 -24.04
N TYR A 7 -21.86 6.43 -22.72
CA TYR A 7 -21.23 7.34 -21.75
C TYR A 7 -19.79 6.89 -21.49
N THR A 8 -18.88 7.21 -22.40
CA THR A 8 -17.45 7.34 -22.06
C THR A 8 -17.27 8.75 -21.51
N PHE A 9 -17.14 8.88 -20.18
CA PHE A 9 -16.79 10.15 -19.55
C PHE A 9 -15.40 10.01 -18.92
N CYS A 10 -14.38 10.20 -19.76
CA CYS A 10 -13.05 10.58 -19.31
C CYS A 10 -12.86 12.02 -19.76
N PHE A 11 -12.93 12.97 -18.83
CA PHE A 11 -12.51 14.34 -19.07
C PHE A 11 -12.09 14.97 -17.75
N ILE A 12 -10.78 15.06 -17.53
CA ILE A 12 -10.20 16.25 -16.90
C ILE A 12 -9.01 16.63 -17.77
N VAL A 13 -9.22 17.65 -18.59
CA VAL A 13 -8.15 18.44 -19.20
C VAL A 13 -7.88 19.60 -18.25
N THR A 14 -6.66 19.68 -17.72
CA THR A 14 -6.09 20.95 -17.25
C THR A 14 -4.87 21.26 -18.10
N ILE A 15 -5.03 22.23 -18.98
CA ILE A 15 -3.94 22.89 -19.71
C ILE A 15 -3.33 23.91 -18.74
N ASN A 16 -2.07 23.71 -18.39
CA ASN A 16 -1.09 24.79 -18.20
C ASN A 16 0.28 24.19 -18.54
N ALA A 17 0.98 24.86 -19.45
CA ALA A 17 2.23 24.42 -20.03
C ALA A 17 3.39 24.44 -19.00
N TRP A 18 4.48 23.77 -19.38
CA TRP A 18 5.83 23.73 -18.78
C TRP A 18 6.11 22.49 -17.90
N GLY A 19 6.86 21.56 -18.49
CA GLY A 19 7.55 20.46 -17.81
C GLY A 19 6.73 19.19 -17.68
N GLN A 20 7.25 18.09 -18.23
CA GLN A 20 7.01 16.79 -17.60
C GLN A 20 7.48 16.92 -16.15
N SER A 21 6.57 17.20 -15.22
CA SER A 21 6.78 16.74 -13.86
C SER A 21 6.56 15.24 -13.95
N PRO A 22 7.61 14.39 -13.84
CA PRO A 22 7.31 13.04 -13.38
C PRO A 22 6.50 13.27 -12.10
N VAL A 23 5.32 12.68 -12.00
CA VAL A 23 4.75 12.50 -10.67
C VAL A 23 5.79 11.66 -9.98
N ALA A 24 6.68 12.33 -9.25
CA ALA A 24 7.46 11.68 -8.24
C ALA A 24 6.37 11.10 -7.34
N GLU A 25 6.12 9.80 -7.51
CA GLU A 25 5.77 8.94 -6.38
C GLU A 25 6.55 9.52 -5.22
N PRO A 26 5.89 10.00 -4.14
CA PRO A 26 6.58 10.72 -3.10
C PRO A 26 7.74 9.83 -2.69
N ALA A 27 8.93 10.22 -3.13
CA ALA A 27 10.14 9.54 -2.81
C ALA A 27 10.30 9.95 -1.36
N ILE A 28 9.71 9.14 -0.46
CA ILE A 28 9.91 9.27 0.96
C ILE A 28 11.42 9.08 1.07
N PRO A 29 12.16 10.17 1.31
CA PRO A 29 13.60 10.15 1.22
C PRO A 29 14.06 9.14 2.26
N ASP A 30 14.70 8.07 1.79
CA ASP A 30 15.68 7.29 2.54
C ASP A 30 15.36 7.16 4.04
N THR A 31 14.14 6.70 4.35
CA THR A 31 13.68 6.55 5.73
C THR A 31 13.92 5.11 6.14
N VAL A 32 14.96 4.89 6.94
CA VAL A 32 15.11 3.66 7.73
C VAL A 32 13.80 3.45 8.51
N GLY A 33 12.91 2.59 8.01
CA GLY A 33 11.65 2.24 8.69
C GLY A 33 10.35 2.23 7.87
N THR A 34 10.31 2.65 6.60
CA THR A 34 9.08 2.50 5.78
C THR A 34 9.12 1.24 4.92
N PHE A 35 8.11 0.38 5.06
CA PHE A 35 7.99 -0.88 4.31
C PHE A 35 6.62 -0.98 3.64
N THR A 36 6.58 -1.31 2.35
CA THR A 36 5.34 -1.40 1.57
C THR A 36 5.03 -2.83 1.14
N ILE A 37 4.11 -3.50 1.83
CA ILE A 37 3.67 -4.85 1.47
C ILE A 37 2.46 -4.79 0.53
N LEU A 38 2.53 -5.54 -0.58
CA LEU A 38 1.46 -5.63 -1.56
C LEU A 38 0.52 -6.79 -1.24
N PHE A 39 -0.75 -6.65 -1.56
CA PHE A 39 -1.75 -7.69 -1.35
C PHE A 39 -2.36 -8.12 -2.68
N ARG A 40 -2.63 -9.41 -2.82
CA ARG A 40 -3.39 -9.92 -3.97
C ARG A 40 -4.79 -9.30 -4.02
N PHE A 41 -5.36 -9.29 -5.22
CA PHE A 41 -6.71 -8.79 -5.44
C PHE A 41 -7.70 -9.47 -4.49
N SER A 42 -8.52 -8.69 -3.79
CA SER A 42 -9.53 -9.18 -2.84
C SER A 42 -9.00 -10.01 -1.66
N LYS A 43 -7.67 -10.04 -1.41
CA LYS A 43 -7.04 -10.79 -0.32
C LYS A 43 -6.44 -9.87 0.75
N ALA A 44 -6.32 -10.41 1.96
CA ALA A 44 -5.72 -9.75 3.12
C ALA A 44 -4.54 -10.52 3.72
N ASP A 45 -4.20 -11.68 3.16
CA ASP A 45 -3.08 -12.50 3.64
C ASP A 45 -1.75 -11.84 3.25
N VAL A 46 -0.80 -11.81 4.19
CA VAL A 46 0.59 -11.40 3.94
C VAL A 46 1.29 -12.52 3.19
N ASP A 47 1.32 -12.42 1.86
CA ASP A 47 1.89 -13.44 0.97
C ASP A 47 3.29 -13.02 0.50
N SER A 48 4.32 -13.72 0.97
CA SER A 48 5.71 -13.49 0.55
C SER A 48 5.98 -13.85 -0.91
N SER A 49 5.20 -14.77 -1.49
CA SER A 49 5.32 -15.18 -2.89
C SER A 49 4.72 -14.19 -3.88
N PHE A 50 3.99 -13.18 -3.38
CA PHE A 50 3.35 -12.18 -4.24
C PHE A 50 4.32 -11.04 -4.57
N MET A 51 4.58 -10.86 -5.87
CA MET A 51 5.46 -9.81 -6.40
C MET A 51 6.82 -9.81 -5.69
N ASP A 52 7.24 -8.68 -5.12
CA ASP A 52 8.51 -8.49 -4.43
C ASP A 52 8.38 -8.54 -2.90
N ASN A 53 7.24 -9.01 -2.37
CA ASN A 53 7.00 -9.07 -0.93
C ASN A 53 8.06 -9.87 -0.18
N ALA A 54 8.59 -10.97 -0.75
CA ALA A 54 9.66 -11.73 -0.11
C ALA A 54 10.87 -10.84 0.27
N LYS A 55 11.33 -9.99 -0.67
CA LYS A 55 12.45 -9.09 -0.44
C LYS A 55 12.11 -8.03 0.61
N LYS A 56 10.90 -7.48 0.56
CA LYS A 56 10.44 -6.43 1.48
C LYS A 56 10.21 -6.95 2.91
N LEU A 57 9.62 -8.13 3.04
CA LEU A 57 9.45 -8.82 4.31
C LEU A 57 10.80 -9.21 4.91
N LYS A 58 11.77 -9.63 4.09
CA LYS A 58 13.13 -9.85 4.57
C LYS A 58 13.76 -8.56 5.09
N ALA A 59 13.62 -7.43 4.38
CA ALA A 59 14.14 -6.16 4.86
C ALA A 59 13.48 -5.71 6.17
N LEU A 60 12.16 -5.91 6.31
CA LEU A 60 11.46 -5.68 7.57
C LEU A 60 12.00 -6.59 8.68
N HIS A 61 12.22 -7.87 8.39
CA HIS A 61 12.77 -8.83 9.33
C HIS A 61 14.18 -8.45 9.81
N ASP A 62 15.06 -8.06 8.89
CA ASP A 62 16.43 -7.68 9.20
C ASP A 62 16.44 -6.47 10.18
N VAL A 63 15.51 -5.52 10.04
CA VAL A 63 15.37 -4.36 10.93
C VAL A 63 14.70 -4.72 12.26
N MET A 64 13.59 -5.45 12.23
CA MET A 64 12.83 -5.81 13.43
C MET A 64 13.51 -6.90 14.27
N SER A 65 14.53 -7.56 13.75
CA SER A 65 15.34 -8.53 14.51
C SER A 65 16.53 -7.88 15.22
N ASP A 66 16.87 -6.63 14.88
CA ASP A 66 17.88 -5.86 15.59
C ASP A 66 17.32 -5.37 16.93
N ARG A 67 17.77 -5.99 18.02
CA ARG A 67 17.32 -5.67 19.39
C ARG A 67 17.65 -4.24 19.82
N GLU A 68 18.78 -3.70 19.36
CA GLU A 68 19.18 -2.32 19.69
C GLU A 68 18.26 -1.33 18.98
N PHE A 69 17.87 -1.63 17.73
CA PHE A 69 16.89 -0.84 17.02
C PHE A 69 15.51 -0.92 17.68
N VAL A 70 15.03 -2.14 17.96
CA VAL A 70 13.71 -2.36 18.55
C VAL A 70 13.58 -1.78 19.96
N SER A 71 14.65 -1.80 20.76
CA SER A 71 14.62 -1.20 22.12
C SER A 71 14.40 0.33 22.10
N ARG A 72 14.67 0.98 20.96
CA ARG A 72 14.45 2.42 20.74
C ARG A 72 13.16 2.73 19.97
N LEU A 73 12.42 1.72 19.51
CA LEU A 73 11.15 1.94 18.82
C LEU A 73 10.06 2.33 19.82
N ASP A 74 9.47 3.51 19.63
CA ASP A 74 8.27 3.94 20.36
C ASP A 74 6.99 3.32 19.77
N SER A 75 6.84 3.40 18.45
CA SER A 75 5.62 2.96 17.77
C SER A 75 5.86 2.51 16.33
N VAL A 76 4.97 1.65 15.84
CA VAL A 76 4.91 1.23 14.43
C VAL A 76 3.53 1.60 13.89
N ILE A 77 3.51 2.41 12.83
CA ILE A 77 2.28 2.85 12.18
C ILE A 77 2.01 1.96 10.97
N ILE A 78 0.85 1.29 10.96
CA ILE A 78 0.42 0.44 9.85
C ILE A 78 -0.71 1.16 9.11
N THR A 79 -0.46 1.52 7.85
CA THR A 79 -1.48 2.06 6.95
C THR A 79 -1.76 1.06 5.84
N ALA A 80 -3.04 0.82 5.57
CA ALA A 80 -3.49 -0.10 4.53
C ALA A 80 -4.61 0.51 3.70
N ALA A 81 -4.66 0.11 2.43
CA ALA A 81 -5.66 0.58 1.47
C ALA A 81 -6.18 -0.58 0.62
N ALA A 82 -7.29 -0.32 -0.07
CA ALA A 82 -7.82 -1.15 -1.13
C ALA A 82 -8.02 -0.28 -2.37
N SER A 83 -7.90 -0.89 -3.55
CA SER A 83 -8.21 -0.23 -4.82
C SER A 83 -9.65 0.30 -4.81
N PRO A 84 -9.96 1.39 -5.51
CA PRO A 84 -11.29 2.02 -5.47
C PRO A 84 -12.39 1.18 -6.13
N GLU A 85 -12.01 0.12 -6.85
CA GLU A 85 -12.93 -0.75 -7.57
C GLU A 85 -13.91 -1.48 -6.64
N GLY A 86 -15.19 -1.52 -7.02
CA GLY A 86 -16.24 -2.22 -6.28
C GLY A 86 -16.88 -1.39 -5.16
N ALA A 87 -17.44 -2.07 -4.16
CA ALA A 87 -18.21 -1.41 -3.10
C ALA A 87 -17.29 -0.68 -2.10
N PRO A 88 -17.51 0.61 -1.80
CA PRO A 88 -16.67 1.37 -0.87
C PRO A 88 -16.56 0.75 0.52
N GLU A 89 -17.66 0.24 1.06
CA GLU A 89 -17.68 -0.41 2.37
C GLU A 89 -16.85 -1.69 2.39
N TYR A 90 -16.93 -2.48 1.31
CA TYR A 90 -16.08 -3.67 1.16
C TYR A 90 -14.59 -3.29 1.13
N ASN A 91 -14.23 -2.24 0.39
CA ASN A 91 -12.86 -1.76 0.29
C ASN A 91 -12.32 -1.23 1.63
N ARG A 92 -13.15 -0.53 2.40
CA ARG A 92 -12.83 -0.11 3.78
C ARG A 92 -12.56 -1.31 4.67
N GLN A 93 -13.43 -2.33 4.65
CA GLN A 93 -13.24 -3.55 5.43
C GLN A 93 -12.02 -4.36 4.97
N LEU A 94 -11.74 -4.39 3.67
CA LEU A 94 -10.56 -5.05 3.13
C LEU A 94 -9.26 -4.35 3.58
N ALA A 95 -9.23 -3.01 3.54
CA ALA A 95 -8.11 -2.23 4.06
C ALA A 95 -7.88 -2.49 5.55
N LEU A 96 -8.94 -2.50 6.36
CA LEU A 96 -8.84 -2.83 7.79
C LEU A 96 -8.28 -4.24 8.02
N ARG A 97 -8.78 -5.25 7.29
CA ARG A 97 -8.28 -6.63 7.39
C ARG A 97 -6.80 -6.74 7.02
N ARG A 98 -6.34 -5.98 6.02
CA ARG A 98 -4.91 -5.92 5.63
C ARG A 98 -4.04 -5.30 6.72
N ALA A 99 -4.50 -4.21 7.36
CA ALA A 99 -3.78 -3.62 8.49
C ALA A 99 -3.69 -4.59 9.67
N ILE A 100 -4.78 -5.30 10.00
CA ILE A 100 -4.81 -6.32 11.05
C ILE A 100 -3.87 -7.48 10.71
N ALA A 101 -3.88 -7.97 9.47
CA ALA A 101 -3.00 -9.05 9.03
C ALA A 101 -1.53 -8.65 9.18
N MET A 102 -1.16 -7.43 8.80
CA MET A 102 0.20 -6.93 8.97
C MET A 102 0.57 -6.76 10.44
N LYS A 103 -0.34 -6.25 11.28
CA LYS A 103 -0.15 -6.17 12.73
C LYS A 103 0.17 -7.56 13.31
N ASN A 104 -0.68 -8.54 13.00
CA ASN A 104 -0.52 -9.92 13.48
C ASN A 104 0.79 -10.55 12.99
N HIS A 105 1.20 -10.24 11.76
CA HIS A 105 2.48 -10.70 11.22
C HIS A 105 3.67 -10.13 12.00
N ILE A 106 3.64 -8.85 12.40
CA ILE A 106 4.72 -8.24 13.19
C ILE A 106 4.72 -8.83 14.61
N THR A 107 3.60 -8.74 15.33
CA THR A 107 3.53 -9.17 16.74
C THR A 107 3.65 -10.67 16.94
N GLY A 108 3.48 -11.47 15.88
CA GLY A 108 3.67 -12.92 15.92
C GLY A 108 5.12 -13.36 15.70
N ASN A 109 5.99 -12.46 15.21
CA ASN A 109 7.36 -12.81 14.79
C ASN A 109 8.45 -12.04 15.54
N TYR A 110 8.13 -10.91 16.19
CA TYR A 110 9.08 -10.06 16.94
C TYR A 110 8.45 -9.61 18.26
#